data_AF-A0A2V4UUQ9-F1
#
_entry.id   AF-A0A2V4UUQ9-F1
#
_cell.length_a   1.000
_cell.length_b   1.000
_cell.length_c   1.000
_cell.angle_alpha   90.00
_cell.angle_beta   90.00
_cell.angle_gamma   90.00
#
_symmetry.space_group_name_H-M   'P 1'
#
loop_
_entity.id
_entity.type
_entity.pdbx_description
1 polymer ?
#
loop_
_entity_poly.entity_id
_entity_poly.type
_entity_poly.pdbx_seq_one_letter_code
_entity_poly.pdbx_strand_id
1 'polypeptide(L)'
;MTSVRTGAAQVASVWEALKQEIKAAGPELGIDDIGFASADPFVSLKSLLEQSRDKGYASGFEESDIEKRVHPALQGGEPASLIAIAVAYPSKMINPPKSEPGAYRGIFARSAWGQDYHQVLRTAMDKLVSFIRERVPEAMIESMVDTGALVDRAVSQRAGIGFSAKNCSIISPKFGSWIFLGELVTNIPFPPDTPVTEDCGECTKCIDACPTGALVGPGQLNAQRCISFLTQTKGFLDEEFMLKIGNRLYGCDTCQIVCPKNRGKNWDHHPEFHPDPEVVKPLLLPLLDIGNREFKERFGQSSASWRGKKPIQRNAVIALGNFKDKSAVPKLTQVLKRDPRPELRGTAAWALSRIGGEDAMRAIGEAAAIEQDGNVLSMLQKAKERLMSSTALPEQPQAGHASKLEGKSEGELERTTEINEKQSASTDKPEEAAAWKPSAVTGLHGKPVYYDELLTPIGTLTLCATDEGLCHIDFGAFHVREAHLQQWARTWIGEYRYEKNEEKLSDAAEQLRQYFAGERKTFDLQLERYGTAFQLQVWQVLSDISYGEALTHQEVAEKIGRPKAVRAVLDAISKNPIPIVIPCHRMSGKDGTLVGYAGGLQTKEQLLTLEQQT
;
A
#
# COMPACT_ATOMS: atom_id res chain seq x y z
N MET A 1 -47.18 -3.67 -41.49
CA MET A 1 -46.83 -4.69 -40.48
C MET A 1 -45.57 -5.39 -40.92
N THR A 2 -44.43 -5.06 -40.32
CA THR A 2 -43.32 -5.98 -40.01
C THR A 2 -42.31 -5.20 -39.17
N SER A 3 -42.43 -5.33 -37.85
CA SER A 3 -41.46 -4.77 -36.92
C SER A 3 -40.17 -5.57 -37.04
N VAL A 4 -39.08 -4.93 -37.46
CA VAL A 4 -37.75 -5.50 -37.35
C VAL A 4 -37.37 -5.47 -35.87
N ARG A 5 -37.40 -6.64 -35.24
CA ARG A 5 -36.96 -6.84 -33.86
C ARG A 5 -35.47 -6.52 -33.77
N THR A 6 -35.14 -5.45 -33.05
CA THR A 6 -33.83 -5.21 -32.43
C THR A 6 -33.58 -6.26 -31.36
N GLY A 7 -32.47 -6.99 -31.45
CA GLY A 7 -32.09 -7.97 -30.44
C GLY A 7 -30.94 -8.87 -30.87
N ALA A 8 -29.79 -8.28 -31.21
CA ALA A 8 -28.53 -9.03 -31.22
C ALA A 8 -27.92 -8.92 -29.82
N ALA A 9 -28.23 -9.89 -28.95
CA ALA A 9 -27.41 -10.11 -27.76
C ALA A 9 -26.01 -10.46 -28.26
N GLN A 10 -25.03 -9.63 -27.92
CA GLN A 10 -23.64 -9.80 -28.30
C GLN A 10 -23.15 -11.14 -27.72
N VAL A 11 -22.86 -12.11 -28.58
CA VAL A 11 -22.33 -13.40 -28.15
C VAL A 11 -20.98 -13.12 -27.46
N ALA A 12 -20.87 -13.47 -26.17
CA ALA A 12 -19.64 -13.30 -25.41
C ALA A 12 -18.47 -13.98 -26.13
N SER A 13 -17.30 -13.34 -26.18
CA SER A 13 -16.12 -13.94 -26.80
C SER A 13 -15.79 -15.28 -26.11
N VAL A 14 -15.14 -16.20 -26.81
CA VAL A 14 -14.68 -17.48 -26.23
C VAL A 14 -13.85 -17.26 -24.96
N TRP A 15 -13.10 -16.16 -24.91
CA TRP A 15 -12.30 -15.78 -23.75
C TRP A 15 -13.12 -15.22 -22.59
N GLU A 16 -14.22 -14.50 -22.86
CA GLU A 16 -15.15 -14.11 -21.81
C GLU A 16 -15.86 -15.34 -21.22
N ALA A 17 -16.27 -16.31 -22.05
CA ALA A 17 -16.86 -17.56 -21.56
C ALA A 17 -15.88 -18.34 -20.67
N LEU A 18 -14.64 -18.55 -21.14
CA LEU A 18 -13.59 -19.22 -20.37
C LEU A 18 -13.25 -18.47 -19.07
N LYS A 19 -13.21 -17.13 -19.11
CA LYS A 19 -13.02 -16.28 -17.93
C LYS A 19 -14.09 -16.56 -16.88
N GLN A 20 -15.37 -16.66 -17.27
CA GLN A 20 -16.44 -16.98 -16.34
C GLN A 20 -16.33 -18.41 -15.79
N GLU A 21 -15.94 -19.38 -16.61
CA GLU A 21 -15.67 -20.75 -16.14
C GLU A 21 -14.55 -20.81 -15.10
N ILE A 22 -13.44 -20.08 -15.34
CA ILE A 22 -12.32 -19.98 -14.39
C ILE A 22 -12.78 -19.39 -13.05
N LYS A 23 -13.54 -18.28 -13.09
CA LYS A 23 -14.06 -17.66 -11.86
C LYS A 23 -14.98 -18.61 -11.09
N ALA A 24 -15.84 -19.34 -11.80
CA ALA A 24 -16.74 -20.32 -11.19
C ALA A 24 -15.98 -21.50 -10.55
N ALA A 25 -14.88 -21.95 -11.15
CA ALA A 25 -14.05 -23.03 -10.63
C ALA A 25 -13.17 -22.62 -9.43
N GLY A 26 -12.90 -21.32 -9.26
CA GLY A 26 -11.99 -20.78 -8.23
C GLY A 26 -12.08 -21.44 -6.85
N PRO A 27 -13.28 -21.52 -6.22
CA PRO A 27 -13.44 -22.14 -4.90
C PRO A 27 -12.99 -23.62 -4.85
N GLU A 28 -13.27 -24.41 -5.89
CA GLU A 28 -12.86 -25.82 -5.98
C GLU A 28 -11.35 -25.97 -6.13
N LEU A 29 -10.69 -24.95 -6.68
CA LEU A 29 -9.24 -24.88 -6.83
C LEU A 29 -8.53 -24.36 -5.56
N GLY A 30 -9.28 -23.93 -4.54
CA GLY A 30 -8.76 -23.33 -3.31
C GLY A 30 -8.49 -21.83 -3.44
N ILE A 31 -9.18 -21.14 -4.34
CA ILE A 31 -9.02 -19.69 -4.61
C ILE A 31 -10.31 -18.95 -4.25
N ASP A 32 -10.19 -17.86 -3.50
CA ASP A 32 -11.34 -17.11 -2.97
C ASP A 32 -11.83 -15.98 -3.88
N ASP A 33 -10.91 -15.44 -4.69
CA ASP A 33 -11.20 -14.40 -5.67
C ASP A 33 -10.24 -14.50 -6.87
N ILE A 34 -10.76 -14.22 -8.08
CA ILE A 34 -9.99 -14.23 -9.32
C ILE A 34 -10.35 -12.99 -10.14
N GLY A 35 -9.33 -12.23 -10.50
CA GLY A 35 -9.44 -11.02 -11.32
C GLY A 35 -8.59 -11.11 -12.58
N PHE A 36 -8.97 -10.39 -13.63
CA PHE A 36 -8.27 -10.36 -14.91
C PHE A 36 -7.83 -8.94 -15.25
N ALA A 37 -6.64 -8.77 -15.83
CA ALA A 37 -6.11 -7.47 -16.23
C ALA A 37 -5.32 -7.56 -17.55
N SER A 38 -5.07 -6.42 -18.20
CA SER A 38 -4.15 -6.37 -19.32
C SER A 38 -2.70 -6.58 -18.86
N ALA A 39 -1.90 -7.18 -19.75
CA ALA A 39 -0.45 -7.33 -19.56
C ALA A 39 0.36 -6.08 -19.94
N ASP A 40 -0.29 -4.92 -20.10
CA ASP A 40 0.38 -3.67 -20.41
C ASP A 40 1.40 -3.29 -19.32
N PRO A 41 2.46 -2.54 -19.65
CA PRO A 41 3.40 -2.07 -18.65
C PRO A 41 2.75 -1.24 -17.52
N PHE A 42 3.27 -1.35 -16.30
CA PHE A 42 2.88 -0.55 -15.14
C PHE A 42 3.65 0.78 -15.11
N VAL A 43 3.41 1.64 -16.10
CA VAL A 43 4.17 2.88 -16.32
C VAL A 43 4.18 3.80 -15.09
N SER A 44 3.03 4.02 -14.45
CA SER A 44 2.94 4.87 -13.25
C SER A 44 3.64 4.28 -12.02
N LEU A 45 3.69 2.94 -11.92
CA LEU A 45 4.36 2.24 -10.83
C LEU A 45 5.88 2.41 -10.90
N LYS A 46 6.45 2.47 -12.10
CA LYS A 46 7.90 2.63 -12.32
C LYS A 46 8.45 3.81 -11.53
N SER A 47 7.86 5.00 -11.72
CA SER A 47 8.29 6.21 -11.03
C SER A 47 8.14 6.12 -9.50
N LEU A 48 7.12 5.41 -9.00
CA LEU A 48 6.94 5.20 -7.55
C LEU A 48 8.03 4.28 -6.98
N LEU A 49 8.40 3.23 -7.71
CA LEU A 49 9.47 2.31 -7.31
C LEU A 49 10.83 3.01 -7.32
N GLU A 50 11.13 3.81 -8.35
CA GLU A 50 12.34 4.63 -8.44
C GLU A 50 12.43 5.61 -7.28
N GLN A 51 11.37 6.39 -7.03
CA GLN A 51 11.34 7.32 -5.90
C GLN A 51 11.51 6.64 -4.55
N SER A 52 10.94 5.43 -4.37
CA SER A 52 11.12 4.65 -3.15
C SER A 52 12.58 4.21 -2.98
N ARG A 53 13.23 3.76 -4.07
CA ARG A 53 14.64 3.39 -4.08
C ARG A 53 15.54 4.59 -3.77
N ASP A 54 15.31 5.73 -4.43
CA ASP A 54 16.14 6.93 -4.29
C ASP A 54 16.05 7.53 -2.88
N LYS A 55 14.90 7.38 -2.22
CA LYS A 55 14.70 7.76 -0.80
C LYS A 55 15.26 6.75 0.20
N GLY A 56 15.78 5.61 -0.26
CA GLY A 56 16.26 4.52 0.59
C GLY A 56 15.14 3.81 1.36
N TYR A 57 13.92 3.81 0.82
CA TYR A 57 12.74 3.21 1.47
C TYR A 57 12.55 1.74 1.15
N ALA A 58 13.16 1.22 0.09
CA ALA A 58 13.09 -0.20 -0.31
C ALA A 58 13.66 -1.12 0.78
N SER A 59 13.12 -2.34 0.90
CA SER A 59 13.58 -3.32 1.89
C SER A 59 14.83 -4.08 1.45
N GLY A 60 15.04 -4.19 0.14
CA GLY A 60 16.03 -5.08 -0.47
C GLY A 60 15.56 -6.54 -0.57
N PHE A 61 14.28 -6.82 -0.31
CA PHE A 61 13.66 -8.12 -0.61
C PHE A 61 12.97 -8.13 -1.97
N GLU A 62 12.70 -6.95 -2.52
CA GLU A 62 12.09 -6.81 -3.83
C GLU A 62 13.07 -7.25 -4.94
N GLU A 63 12.54 -7.67 -6.09
CA GLU A 63 13.34 -7.75 -7.32
C GLU A 63 14.04 -6.40 -7.57
N SER A 64 15.33 -6.46 -7.82
CA SER A 64 16.21 -5.30 -7.95
C SER A 64 16.03 -4.55 -9.28
N ASP A 65 15.69 -5.29 -10.33
CA ASP A 65 15.49 -4.77 -11.67
C ASP A 65 14.06 -4.23 -11.82
N ILE A 66 13.91 -2.92 -11.74
CA ILE A 66 12.61 -2.24 -11.83
C ILE A 66 11.91 -2.53 -13.16
N GLU A 67 12.64 -2.73 -14.27
CA GLU A 67 12.01 -3.00 -15.57
C GLU A 67 11.21 -4.32 -15.52
N LYS A 68 11.79 -5.37 -14.92
CA LYS A 68 11.09 -6.66 -14.75
C LYS A 68 9.85 -6.55 -13.87
N ARG A 69 9.81 -5.58 -12.96
CA ARG A 69 8.67 -5.38 -12.04
C ARG A 69 7.47 -4.69 -12.70
N VAL A 70 7.73 -3.91 -13.75
CA VAL A 70 6.72 -3.08 -14.40
C VAL A 70 6.42 -3.53 -15.83
N HIS A 71 7.23 -4.38 -16.43
CA HIS A 71 6.96 -4.99 -17.73
C HIS A 71 6.64 -6.48 -17.54
N PRO A 72 5.35 -6.88 -17.59
CA PRO A 72 5.01 -8.29 -17.68
C PRO A 72 5.76 -8.96 -18.83
N ALA A 73 6.32 -10.12 -18.54
CA ALA A 73 7.07 -10.92 -19.50
C ALA A 73 6.58 -12.37 -19.40
N LEU A 74 6.67 -13.08 -20.51
CA LEU A 74 6.26 -14.48 -20.58
C LEU A 74 7.35 -15.27 -21.31
N GLN A 75 7.87 -16.30 -20.66
CA GLN A 75 8.88 -17.13 -21.30
C GLN A 75 8.28 -17.89 -22.49
N GLY A 76 8.84 -17.68 -23.69
CA GLY A 76 8.46 -18.42 -24.90
C GLY A 76 7.26 -17.86 -25.66
N GLY A 77 6.74 -16.68 -25.29
CA GLY A 77 5.65 -16.01 -26.00
C GLY A 77 5.47 -14.54 -25.61
N GLU A 78 4.45 -13.90 -26.15
CA GLU A 78 4.07 -12.54 -25.79
C GLU A 78 2.97 -12.56 -24.72
N PRO A 79 3.09 -11.77 -23.63
CA PRO A 79 2.06 -11.69 -22.61
C PRO A 79 0.87 -10.88 -23.14
N ALA A 80 -0.34 -11.43 -22.99
CA ALA A 80 -1.57 -10.78 -23.44
C ALA A 80 -2.47 -10.33 -22.27
N SER A 81 -2.51 -11.13 -21.19
CA SER A 81 -3.27 -10.78 -19.99
C SER A 81 -2.62 -11.30 -18.71
N LEU A 82 -3.12 -10.79 -17.58
CA LEU A 82 -2.76 -11.18 -16.23
C LEU A 82 -4.00 -11.76 -15.54
N ILE A 83 -3.80 -12.81 -14.74
CA ILE A 83 -4.80 -13.36 -13.83
C ILE A 83 -4.30 -13.15 -12.41
N ALA A 84 -5.00 -12.36 -11.61
CA ALA A 84 -4.72 -12.21 -10.18
C ALA A 84 -5.59 -13.16 -9.38
N ILE A 85 -5.03 -13.77 -8.34
CA ILE A 85 -5.76 -14.61 -7.39
C ILE A 85 -5.64 -14.02 -5.98
N ALA A 86 -6.68 -14.24 -5.17
CA ALA A 86 -6.64 -13.98 -3.74
C ALA A 86 -7.10 -15.21 -2.96
N VAL A 87 -6.41 -15.48 -1.85
CA VAL A 87 -6.78 -16.54 -0.90
C VAL A 87 -6.86 -15.92 0.50
N ALA A 88 -8.04 -15.97 1.12
CA ALA A 88 -8.29 -15.37 2.42
C ALA A 88 -7.70 -16.22 3.56
N TYR A 89 -7.25 -15.56 4.63
CA TYR A 89 -6.66 -16.24 5.78
C TYR A 89 -7.24 -15.75 7.11
N PRO A 90 -7.14 -16.54 8.19
CA PRO A 90 -7.80 -16.22 9.46
C PRO A 90 -7.13 -15.03 10.14
N SER A 91 -7.95 -14.18 10.74
CA SER A 91 -7.51 -13.01 11.51
C SER A 91 -7.68 -13.19 13.03
N LYS A 92 -8.36 -14.27 13.43
CA LYS A 92 -8.60 -14.65 14.82
C LYS A 92 -8.05 -16.05 15.08
N MET A 93 -7.64 -16.26 16.33
CA MET A 93 -7.15 -17.53 16.84
C MET A 93 -8.12 -18.04 17.89
N ILE A 94 -8.44 -19.33 17.83
CA ILE A 94 -9.27 -20.00 18.84
C ILE A 94 -8.40 -20.30 20.06
N ASN A 95 -8.90 -20.00 21.26
CA ASN A 95 -8.24 -20.25 22.54
C ASN A 95 -6.76 -19.79 22.61
N PRO A 96 -6.46 -18.50 22.31
CA PRO A 96 -5.09 -18.02 22.29
C PRO A 96 -4.47 -18.11 23.69
N PRO A 97 -3.27 -18.71 23.84
CA PRO A 97 -2.65 -18.83 25.16
C PRO A 97 -2.31 -17.45 25.71
N LYS A 98 -2.46 -17.31 27.03
CA LYS A 98 -2.17 -16.07 27.75
C LYS A 98 -0.67 -15.90 27.96
N SER A 99 -0.26 -14.64 27.95
CA SER A 99 1.10 -14.23 28.28
C SER A 99 1.07 -13.64 29.68
N GLU A 100 1.85 -14.19 30.60
CA GLU A 100 1.81 -13.87 32.02
C GLU A 100 3.23 -13.80 32.60
N PRO A 101 3.45 -13.14 33.75
CA PRO A 101 4.77 -13.08 34.38
C PRO A 101 5.41 -14.47 34.57
N GLY A 102 6.64 -14.64 34.07
CA GLY A 102 7.36 -15.93 34.09
C GLY A 102 6.97 -16.91 32.98
N ALA A 103 5.92 -16.61 32.20
CA ALA A 103 5.46 -17.38 31.05
C ALA A 103 5.13 -16.45 29.87
N TYR A 104 5.99 -15.46 29.62
CA TYR A 104 5.78 -14.50 28.54
C TYR A 104 5.89 -15.17 27.17
N ARG A 105 5.01 -14.74 26.26
CA ARG A 105 4.90 -15.29 24.91
C ARG A 105 5.22 -14.24 23.85
N GLY A 106 5.88 -14.69 22.80
CA GLY A 106 6.00 -13.93 21.57
C GLY A 106 4.77 -14.09 20.69
N ILE A 107 4.73 -13.39 19.57
CA ILE A 107 3.66 -13.53 18.57
C ILE A 107 4.21 -13.45 17.14
N PHE A 108 3.69 -14.30 16.26
CA PHE A 108 3.84 -14.18 14.80
C PHE A 108 2.65 -13.46 14.19
N ALA A 109 2.92 -12.64 13.18
CA ALA A 109 1.90 -12.04 12.33
C ALA A 109 1.03 -13.10 11.66
N ARG A 110 -0.23 -12.75 11.37
CA ARG A 110 -1.24 -13.66 10.80
C ARG A 110 -0.82 -14.23 9.45
N SER A 111 -0.03 -13.50 8.67
CA SER A 111 0.52 -13.97 7.39
C SER A 111 1.52 -15.13 7.53
N ALA A 112 1.87 -15.52 8.76
CA ALA A 112 2.75 -16.65 9.06
C ALA A 112 2.07 -17.75 9.89
N TRP A 113 0.74 -17.72 9.99
CA TRP A 113 -0.03 -18.78 10.64
C TRP A 113 -0.22 -19.97 9.69
N GLY A 114 -0.20 -21.17 10.27
CA GLY A 114 -0.35 -22.41 9.52
C GLY A 114 0.81 -22.67 8.55
N GLN A 115 0.49 -23.30 7.44
CA GLN A 115 1.39 -23.62 6.35
C GLN A 115 1.79 -22.36 5.57
N ASP A 116 3.01 -22.37 5.06
CA ASP A 116 3.57 -21.32 4.22
C ASP A 116 2.69 -21.06 2.99
N TYR A 117 2.14 -19.84 2.91
CA TYR A 117 1.23 -19.43 1.85
C TYR A 117 1.85 -19.58 0.46
N HIS A 118 3.18 -19.48 0.32
CA HIS A 118 3.84 -19.71 -0.97
C HIS A 118 3.50 -21.11 -1.52
N GLN A 119 3.46 -22.14 -0.66
CA GLN A 119 3.17 -23.51 -1.06
C GLN A 119 1.68 -23.70 -1.34
N VAL A 120 0.83 -23.12 -0.49
CA VAL A 120 -0.63 -23.19 -0.65
C VAL A 120 -1.07 -22.52 -1.95
N LEU A 121 -0.61 -21.30 -2.22
CA LEU A 121 -0.93 -20.57 -3.44
C LEU A 121 -0.33 -21.22 -4.68
N ARG A 122 0.91 -21.73 -4.63
CA ARG A 122 1.48 -22.49 -5.77
C ARG A 122 0.61 -23.70 -6.11
N THR A 123 0.20 -24.46 -5.10
CA THR A 123 -0.70 -25.61 -5.31
C THR A 123 -2.03 -25.20 -5.96
N ALA A 124 -2.64 -24.11 -5.48
CA ALA A 124 -3.88 -23.58 -6.05
C ALA A 124 -3.70 -23.09 -7.50
N MET A 125 -2.60 -22.37 -7.77
CA MET A 125 -2.26 -21.89 -9.11
C MET A 125 -1.93 -23.04 -10.06
N ASP A 126 -1.26 -24.10 -9.63
CA ASP A 126 -0.97 -25.28 -10.46
C ASP A 126 -2.26 -25.99 -10.89
N LYS A 127 -3.25 -26.07 -9.99
CA LYS A 127 -4.60 -26.56 -10.33
C LYS A 127 -5.28 -25.65 -11.34
N LEU A 128 -5.20 -24.33 -11.16
CA LEU A 128 -5.75 -23.35 -12.11
C LEU A 128 -5.09 -23.43 -13.48
N VAL A 129 -3.75 -23.54 -13.53
CA VAL A 129 -2.99 -23.73 -14.76
C VAL A 129 -3.43 -25.02 -15.48
N SER A 130 -3.61 -26.11 -14.73
CA SER A 130 -4.08 -27.39 -15.29
C SER A 130 -5.50 -27.24 -15.86
N PHE A 131 -6.41 -26.61 -15.11
CA PHE A 131 -7.78 -26.33 -15.54
C PHE A 131 -7.85 -25.52 -16.84
N ILE A 132 -6.97 -24.52 -16.99
CA ILE A 132 -6.88 -23.70 -18.21
C ILE A 132 -6.32 -24.53 -19.37
N ARG A 133 -5.24 -25.30 -19.16
CA ARG A 133 -4.59 -26.11 -20.20
C ARG A 133 -5.47 -27.23 -20.74
N GLU A 134 -6.40 -27.76 -19.94
CA GLU A 134 -7.40 -28.71 -20.42
C GLU A 134 -8.33 -28.10 -21.49
N ARG A 135 -8.55 -26.79 -21.45
CA ARG A 135 -9.42 -26.04 -22.38
C ARG A 135 -8.65 -25.35 -23.49
N VAL A 136 -7.40 -24.95 -23.22
CA VAL A 136 -6.50 -24.25 -24.14
C VAL A 136 -5.11 -24.92 -24.05
N PRO A 137 -4.88 -26.05 -24.75
CA PRO A 137 -3.62 -26.81 -24.66
C PRO A 137 -2.35 -26.02 -25.00
N GLU A 138 -2.47 -25.00 -25.85
CA GLU A 138 -1.42 -24.09 -26.28
C GLU A 138 -1.15 -22.92 -25.31
N ALA A 139 -1.86 -22.86 -24.19
CA ALA A 139 -1.73 -21.79 -23.21
C ALA A 139 -0.32 -21.75 -22.60
N MET A 140 0.35 -20.62 -22.79
CA MET A 140 1.59 -20.27 -22.10
C MET A 140 1.22 -19.51 -20.85
N ILE A 141 1.69 -20.00 -19.70
CA ILE A 141 1.32 -19.48 -18.39
C ILE A 141 2.52 -19.53 -17.46
N GLU A 142 2.85 -18.41 -16.84
CA GLU A 142 3.87 -18.28 -15.81
C GLU A 142 3.25 -17.76 -14.51
N SER A 143 3.38 -18.53 -13.43
CA SER A 143 2.78 -18.24 -12.13
C SER A 143 3.80 -17.64 -11.16
N MET A 144 3.37 -16.64 -10.41
CA MET A 144 4.18 -15.92 -9.43
C MET A 144 3.41 -15.72 -8.12
N VAL A 145 4.13 -15.74 -7.00
CA VAL A 145 3.62 -15.44 -5.66
C VAL A 145 4.78 -14.93 -4.81
N ASP A 146 4.73 -13.67 -4.38
CA ASP A 146 5.70 -12.95 -3.52
C ASP A 146 7.15 -12.84 -4.04
N THR A 147 7.73 -13.97 -4.46
CA THR A 147 9.10 -14.11 -4.97
C THR A 147 9.21 -13.88 -6.48
N GLY A 148 8.12 -13.45 -7.13
CA GLY A 148 8.09 -13.12 -8.55
C GLY A 148 8.73 -11.76 -8.84
N ALA A 149 8.81 -11.41 -10.13
CA ALA A 149 9.33 -10.10 -10.54
C ALA A 149 8.26 -9.00 -10.38
N LEU A 150 7.01 -9.30 -10.72
CA LEU A 150 5.92 -8.33 -10.71
C LEU A 150 5.60 -7.85 -9.29
N VAL A 151 4.79 -6.79 -9.21
CA VAL A 151 4.25 -6.30 -7.95
C VAL A 151 2.84 -6.85 -7.77
N ASP A 152 2.70 -7.94 -7.03
CA ASP A 152 1.44 -8.68 -6.82
C ASP A 152 0.28 -7.75 -6.46
N ARG A 153 0.57 -6.72 -5.66
CA ARG A 153 -0.39 -5.68 -5.25
C ARG A 153 -0.89 -4.84 -6.43
N ALA A 154 0.01 -4.41 -7.31
CA ALA A 154 -0.35 -3.63 -8.49
C ALA A 154 -1.15 -4.47 -9.49
N VAL A 155 -0.76 -5.73 -9.67
CA VAL A 155 -1.50 -6.69 -10.50
C VAL A 155 -2.91 -6.89 -9.94
N SER A 156 -3.03 -7.17 -8.64
CA SER A 156 -4.32 -7.35 -7.94
C SER A 156 -5.21 -6.11 -7.98
N GLN A 157 -4.63 -4.90 -7.87
CA GLN A 157 -5.38 -3.66 -8.02
C GLN A 157 -5.95 -3.50 -9.42
N ARG A 158 -5.12 -3.71 -10.45
CA ARG A 158 -5.53 -3.60 -11.86
C ARG A 158 -6.57 -4.66 -12.23
N ALA A 159 -6.46 -5.85 -11.65
CA ALA A 159 -7.36 -6.98 -11.88
C ALA A 159 -8.68 -6.91 -11.09
N GLY A 160 -8.88 -5.89 -10.25
CA GLY A 160 -10.14 -5.70 -9.53
C GLY A 160 -10.32 -6.55 -8.26
N ILE A 161 -9.27 -7.19 -7.74
CA ILE A 161 -9.31 -7.94 -6.47
C ILE A 161 -9.59 -6.99 -5.28
N GLY A 162 -9.03 -5.79 -5.33
CA GLY A 162 -9.15 -4.80 -4.26
C GLY A 162 -8.47 -3.50 -4.61
N PHE A 163 -8.61 -2.49 -3.75
CA PHE A 163 -7.94 -1.20 -3.94
C PHE A 163 -6.64 -1.13 -3.12
N SER A 164 -5.68 -0.33 -3.58
CA SER A 164 -4.44 -0.07 -2.85
C SER A 164 -4.67 0.94 -1.73
N ALA A 165 -4.57 0.49 -0.48
CA ALA A 165 -4.93 1.27 0.69
C ALA A 165 -3.77 2.09 1.26
N LYS A 166 -4.08 3.03 2.17
CA LYS A 166 -3.10 3.90 2.81
C LYS A 166 -2.03 3.16 3.62
N ASN A 167 -2.31 1.93 4.05
CA ASN A 167 -1.36 1.04 4.75
C ASN A 167 -0.53 0.16 3.79
N CYS A 168 -0.62 0.41 2.48
CA CYS A 168 0.05 -0.33 1.40
C CYS A 168 -0.44 -1.77 1.17
N SER A 169 -1.53 -2.21 1.81
CA SER A 169 -2.18 -3.49 1.51
C SER A 169 -3.21 -3.33 0.39
N ILE A 170 -3.50 -4.44 -0.30
CA ILE A 170 -4.73 -4.56 -1.09
C ILE A 170 -5.88 -4.86 -0.14
N ILE A 171 -6.97 -4.11 -0.28
CA ILE A 171 -8.20 -4.33 0.49
C ILE A 171 -9.30 -4.76 -0.46
N SER A 172 -9.69 -6.04 -0.34
CA SER A 172 -10.89 -6.57 -0.97
C SER A 172 -12.13 -6.07 -0.23
N PRO A 173 -13.19 -5.61 -0.94
CA PRO A 173 -14.48 -5.29 -0.32
C PRO A 173 -15.02 -6.47 0.50
N LYS A 174 -14.90 -7.70 -0.03
CA LYS A 174 -15.34 -8.94 0.62
C LYS A 174 -14.40 -9.33 1.76
N PHE A 175 -13.12 -9.55 1.48
CA PHE A 175 -12.21 -10.22 2.42
C PHE A 175 -11.40 -9.28 3.32
N GLY A 176 -11.38 -7.98 3.01
CA GLY A 176 -10.51 -7.02 3.70
C GLY A 176 -9.07 -7.15 3.20
N SER A 177 -8.09 -6.86 4.06
CA SER A 177 -6.68 -7.09 3.74
C SER A 177 -6.17 -8.48 4.17
N TRP A 178 -7.02 -9.32 4.75
CA TRP A 178 -6.68 -10.67 5.18
C TRP A 178 -6.70 -11.65 4.00
N ILE A 179 -5.91 -11.34 2.96
CA ILE A 179 -5.74 -12.12 1.73
C ILE A 179 -4.26 -12.26 1.38
N PHE A 180 -3.87 -13.44 0.96
CA PHE A 180 -2.65 -13.67 0.19
C PHE A 180 -2.93 -13.41 -1.29
N LEU A 181 -1.90 -12.99 -2.04
CA LEU A 181 -2.01 -12.65 -3.45
C LEU A 181 -1.08 -13.55 -4.26
N GLY A 182 -1.48 -13.86 -5.48
CA GLY A 182 -0.62 -14.46 -6.49
C GLY A 182 -1.11 -14.05 -7.87
N GLU A 183 -0.28 -14.25 -8.88
CA GLU A 183 -0.61 -13.87 -10.24
C GLU A 183 -0.07 -14.83 -11.29
N LEU A 184 -0.74 -14.87 -12.43
CA LEU A 184 -0.34 -15.62 -13.60
C LEU A 184 -0.25 -14.66 -14.78
N VAL A 185 0.85 -14.72 -15.53
CA VAL A 185 1.02 -14.05 -16.82
C VAL A 185 0.68 -15.06 -17.91
N THR A 186 -0.14 -14.69 -18.90
CA THR A 186 -0.52 -15.61 -19.98
C THR A 186 -0.63 -14.94 -21.35
N ASN A 187 -0.43 -15.73 -22.41
CA ASN A 187 -0.66 -15.32 -23.81
C ASN A 187 -2.14 -15.35 -24.21
N ILE A 188 -3.05 -15.81 -23.34
CA ILE A 188 -4.49 -15.77 -23.61
C ILE A 188 -4.99 -14.33 -23.45
N PRO A 189 -5.70 -13.74 -24.43
CA PRO A 189 -6.16 -12.35 -24.37
C PRO A 189 -7.49 -12.23 -23.60
N PHE A 190 -7.46 -12.54 -22.30
CA PHE A 190 -8.65 -12.39 -21.46
C PHE A 190 -9.09 -10.93 -21.37
N PRO A 191 -10.40 -10.65 -21.47
CA PRO A 191 -10.93 -9.30 -21.26
C PRO A 191 -10.71 -8.85 -19.80
N PRO A 192 -10.18 -7.65 -19.55
CA PRO A 192 -9.85 -7.19 -18.20
C PRO A 192 -11.12 -6.93 -17.37
N ASP A 193 -10.99 -7.12 -16.05
CA ASP A 193 -11.98 -6.70 -15.07
C ASP A 193 -11.82 -5.21 -14.73
N THR A 194 -12.80 -4.68 -14.00
CA THR A 194 -12.80 -3.29 -13.56
C THR A 194 -12.12 -3.16 -12.20
N PRO A 195 -11.13 -2.26 -12.03
CA PRO A 195 -10.55 -1.96 -10.73
C PRO A 195 -11.59 -1.52 -9.70
N VAL A 196 -11.38 -1.88 -8.44
CA VAL A 196 -12.24 -1.44 -7.32
C VAL A 196 -12.10 0.07 -7.12
N THR A 197 -13.23 0.79 -7.11
CA THR A 197 -13.27 2.26 -6.97
C THR A 197 -13.35 2.75 -5.53
N GLU A 198 -13.60 1.85 -4.56
CA GLU A 198 -13.55 2.16 -3.14
C GLU A 198 -12.15 2.63 -2.72
N ASP A 199 -12.07 3.52 -1.73
CA ASP A 199 -10.81 3.97 -1.16
C ASP A 199 -10.87 4.10 0.39
N CYS A 200 -9.82 4.71 0.96
CA CYS A 200 -9.73 4.97 2.39
C CYS A 200 -10.46 6.24 2.86
N GLY A 201 -10.92 7.10 1.94
CA GLY A 201 -11.37 8.46 2.21
C GLY A 201 -10.37 9.24 3.07
N GLU A 202 -10.88 9.95 4.08
CA GLU A 202 -10.07 10.75 5.02
C GLU A 202 -9.42 9.93 6.15
N CYS A 203 -9.64 8.61 6.22
CA CYS A 203 -9.12 7.79 7.32
C CYS A 203 -7.58 7.78 7.38
N THR A 204 -6.98 7.91 8.56
CA THR A 204 -5.52 7.86 8.79
C THR A 204 -5.09 6.83 9.85
N LYS A 205 -6.03 6.04 10.40
CA LYS A 205 -5.79 5.16 11.57
C LYS A 205 -4.55 4.28 11.47
N CYS A 206 -4.27 3.72 10.28
CA CYS A 206 -3.10 2.86 10.08
C CYS A 206 -1.77 3.62 10.17
N ILE A 207 -1.74 4.85 9.68
CA ILE A 207 -0.58 5.74 9.71
C ILE A 207 -0.34 6.17 11.16
N ASP A 208 -1.39 6.64 11.83
CA ASP A 208 -1.33 7.12 13.22
C ASP A 208 -0.94 6.02 14.20
N ALA A 209 -1.39 4.78 13.95
CA ALA A 209 -1.06 3.64 14.80
C ALA A 209 0.27 2.95 14.47
N CYS A 210 0.96 3.34 13.38
CA CYS A 210 2.21 2.70 12.98
C CYS A 210 3.31 2.97 14.04
N PRO A 211 3.81 1.95 14.78
CA PRO A 211 4.62 2.22 15.97
C PRO A 211 5.92 2.96 15.69
N THR A 212 6.47 2.79 14.49
CA THR A 212 7.74 3.37 14.04
C THR A 212 7.57 4.56 13.10
N GLY A 213 6.33 4.92 12.74
CA GLY A 213 6.06 5.89 11.68
C GLY A 213 6.58 5.44 10.32
N ALA A 214 6.64 4.12 10.06
CA ALA A 214 7.11 3.58 8.79
C ALA A 214 6.18 3.91 7.62
N LEU A 215 4.89 4.09 7.88
CA LEU A 215 3.96 4.67 6.90
C LEU A 215 4.16 6.18 6.86
N VAL A 216 5.11 6.64 6.04
CA VAL A 216 5.48 8.06 5.92
C VAL A 216 4.45 8.88 5.15
N GLY A 217 3.51 8.21 4.49
CA GLY A 217 2.33 8.79 3.88
C GLY A 217 1.36 7.70 3.38
N PRO A 218 0.15 8.07 2.96
CA PRO A 218 -0.79 7.18 2.28
C PRO A 218 -0.17 6.39 1.13
N GLY A 219 -0.16 5.08 1.28
CA GLY A 219 0.39 4.16 0.27
C GLY A 219 1.91 4.24 0.17
N GLN A 220 2.60 4.90 1.11
CA GLN A 220 4.03 5.08 1.11
C GLN A 220 4.66 4.49 2.38
N LEU A 221 5.49 3.47 2.18
CA LEU A 221 6.17 2.75 3.24
C LEU A 221 7.67 3.02 3.16
N ASN A 222 8.26 3.50 4.25
CA ASN A 222 9.69 3.34 4.49
C ASN A 222 9.93 1.95 5.12
N ALA A 223 10.31 0.97 4.31
CA ALA A 223 10.45 -0.41 4.75
C ALA A 223 11.58 -0.57 5.78
N GLN A 224 12.63 0.25 5.70
CA GLN A 224 13.75 0.25 6.68
C GLN A 224 13.29 0.53 8.11
N ARG A 225 12.11 1.15 8.29
CA ARG A 225 11.50 1.41 9.60
C ARG A 225 10.34 0.48 9.93
N CYS A 226 9.88 -0.35 8.99
CA CYS A 226 8.72 -1.20 9.17
C CYS A 226 9.04 -2.36 10.13
N ILE A 227 8.26 -2.56 11.19
CA ILE A 227 8.47 -3.68 12.13
C ILE A 227 8.42 -5.03 11.40
N SER A 228 7.58 -5.17 10.37
CA SER A 228 7.54 -6.40 9.57
C SER A 228 8.90 -6.69 8.92
N PHE A 229 9.57 -5.68 8.36
CA PHE A 229 10.92 -5.81 7.83
C PHE A 229 11.96 -6.01 8.93
N LEU A 230 11.94 -5.18 9.98
CA LEU A 230 12.91 -5.20 11.07
C LEU A 230 12.97 -6.56 11.79
N THR A 231 11.83 -7.22 11.96
CA THR A 231 11.79 -8.57 12.56
C THR A 231 12.47 -9.64 11.70
N GLN A 232 12.69 -9.38 10.41
CA GLN A 232 13.29 -10.31 9.43
C GLN A 232 14.75 -9.98 9.08
N THR A 233 15.26 -8.82 9.51
CA THR A 233 16.66 -8.44 9.26
C THR A 233 17.62 -9.37 9.99
N LYS A 234 18.82 -9.50 9.44
CA LYS A 234 19.95 -10.14 10.11
C LYS A 234 20.83 -9.04 10.72
N GLY A 235 21.48 -9.34 11.84
CA GLY A 235 22.37 -8.40 12.52
C GLY A 235 21.69 -7.58 13.63
N PHE A 236 22.35 -6.49 14.02
CA PHE A 236 21.91 -5.60 15.09
C PHE A 236 20.68 -4.79 14.69
N LEU A 237 19.89 -4.41 15.68
CA LEU A 237 18.81 -3.45 15.55
C LEU A 237 19.10 -2.25 16.45
N ASP A 238 18.76 -1.07 15.95
CA ASP A 238 18.82 0.14 16.76
C ASP A 238 17.84 0.07 17.93
N GLU A 239 18.22 0.70 19.03
CA GLU A 239 17.42 0.71 20.26
C GLU A 239 16.02 1.29 20.06
N GLU A 240 15.86 2.30 19.20
CA GLU A 240 14.56 2.88 18.84
C GLU A 240 13.57 1.78 18.40
N PHE A 241 14.05 0.84 17.58
CA PHE A 241 13.23 -0.25 17.03
C PHE A 241 13.03 -1.38 18.02
N MET A 242 14.05 -1.73 18.80
CA MET A 242 13.92 -2.77 19.85
C MET A 242 12.81 -2.41 20.86
N LEU A 243 12.67 -1.13 21.21
CA LEU A 243 11.59 -0.64 22.07
C LEU A 243 10.20 -0.74 21.43
N LYS A 244 10.10 -0.60 20.10
CA LYS A 244 8.83 -0.53 19.37
C LYS A 244 8.34 -1.89 18.84
N ILE A 245 9.22 -2.89 18.74
CA ILE A 245 8.88 -4.25 18.31
C ILE A 245 7.86 -4.91 19.25
N GLY A 246 7.90 -4.60 20.55
CA GLY A 246 7.07 -5.26 21.57
C GLY A 246 7.48 -6.72 21.73
N ASN A 247 6.54 -7.65 21.59
CA ASN A 247 6.77 -9.10 21.64
C ASN A 247 6.63 -9.80 20.27
N ARG A 248 6.69 -9.04 19.16
CA ARG A 248 6.57 -9.57 17.81
C ARG A 248 7.85 -10.32 17.44
N LEU A 249 7.72 -11.61 17.15
CA LEU A 249 8.83 -12.46 16.75
C LEU A 249 9.04 -12.46 15.23
N TYR A 250 7.97 -12.27 14.47
CA TYR A 250 7.97 -12.20 13.00
C TYR A 250 6.75 -11.40 12.51
N GLY A 251 6.99 -10.44 11.62
CA GLY A 251 5.95 -9.62 10.99
C GLY A 251 5.31 -8.57 11.92
N CYS A 252 4.34 -7.83 11.39
CA CYS A 252 3.54 -6.86 12.15
C CYS A 252 2.17 -6.65 11.50
N ASP A 253 1.11 -6.78 12.29
CA ASP A 253 -0.28 -6.64 11.80
C ASP A 253 -0.93 -5.31 12.22
N THR A 254 -0.23 -4.42 12.92
CA THR A 254 -0.85 -3.24 13.54
C THR A 254 -1.62 -2.37 12.54
N CYS A 255 -1.06 -2.11 11.36
CA CYS A 255 -1.71 -1.30 10.32
C CYS A 255 -2.93 -1.98 9.67
N GLN A 256 -3.07 -3.31 9.81
CA GLN A 256 -4.24 -4.07 9.36
C GLN A 256 -5.29 -4.20 10.46
N ILE A 257 -4.87 -4.45 11.71
CA ILE A 257 -5.78 -4.60 12.87
C ILE A 257 -6.60 -3.33 13.09
N VAL A 258 -5.98 -2.15 13.00
CA VAL A 258 -6.68 -0.87 13.23
C VAL A 258 -7.54 -0.43 12.04
N CYS A 259 -7.44 -1.11 10.90
CA CYS A 259 -8.13 -0.74 9.67
C CYS A 259 -9.64 -0.99 9.82
N PRO A 260 -10.51 0.03 9.65
CA PRO A 260 -11.97 -0.16 9.72
C PRO A 260 -12.51 -1.15 8.69
N LYS A 261 -11.85 -1.29 7.54
CA LYS A 261 -12.25 -2.21 6.45
C LYS A 261 -12.01 -3.69 6.79
N ASN A 262 -11.33 -3.98 7.90
CA ASN A 262 -11.15 -5.33 8.44
C ASN A 262 -12.08 -5.65 9.61
N ARG A 263 -12.93 -4.70 10.03
CA ARG A 263 -13.87 -4.93 11.13
C ARG A 263 -14.81 -6.08 10.77
N GLY A 264 -14.88 -7.07 11.66
CA GLY A 264 -15.74 -8.24 11.48
C GLY A 264 -15.22 -9.30 10.51
N LYS A 265 -14.04 -9.10 9.89
CA LYS A 265 -13.50 -10.03 8.88
C LYS A 265 -12.54 -11.05 9.48
N ASN A 266 -12.89 -12.32 9.36
CA ASN A 266 -12.09 -13.49 9.76
C ASN A 266 -12.49 -14.66 8.86
N TRP A 267 -11.52 -15.32 8.23
CA TRP A 267 -11.77 -16.34 7.21
C TRP A 267 -10.99 -17.61 7.56
N ASP A 268 -11.70 -18.66 7.96
CA ASP A 268 -11.13 -19.90 8.51
C ASP A 268 -11.51 -21.15 7.70
N HIS A 269 -11.98 -20.99 6.47
CA HIS A 269 -12.38 -22.09 5.60
C HIS A 269 -11.21 -22.83 4.94
N HIS A 270 -9.99 -22.27 4.97
CA HIS A 270 -8.76 -22.94 4.55
C HIS A 270 -8.01 -23.52 5.75
N PRO A 271 -8.09 -24.85 6.00
CA PRO A 271 -7.46 -25.48 7.16
C PRO A 271 -5.93 -25.35 7.18
N GLU A 272 -5.30 -25.19 6.02
CA GLU A 272 -3.86 -24.98 5.86
C GLU A 272 -3.37 -23.75 6.61
N PHE A 273 -4.23 -22.74 6.82
CA PHE A 273 -3.88 -21.50 7.52
C PHE A 273 -4.32 -21.48 8.98
N HIS A 274 -4.87 -22.58 9.52
CA HIS A 274 -5.25 -22.64 10.92
C HIS A 274 -4.02 -22.51 11.82
N PRO A 275 -3.99 -21.55 12.76
CA PRO A 275 -2.86 -21.37 13.65
C PRO A 275 -2.82 -22.48 14.70
N ASP A 276 -1.66 -23.12 14.88
CA ASP A 276 -1.33 -23.78 16.15
C ASP A 276 -0.94 -22.70 17.18
N PRO A 277 -1.73 -22.47 18.24
CA PRO A 277 -1.48 -21.40 19.19
C PRO A 277 -0.11 -21.50 19.90
N GLU A 278 0.42 -22.70 20.11
CA GLU A 278 1.72 -22.91 20.73
C GLU A 278 2.88 -22.63 19.76
N VAL A 279 2.65 -22.75 18.45
CA VAL A 279 3.62 -22.38 17.42
C VAL A 279 3.59 -20.88 17.16
N VAL A 280 2.42 -20.27 16.98
CA VAL A 280 2.34 -18.85 16.58
C VAL A 280 2.36 -17.88 17.75
N LYS A 281 2.17 -18.37 18.98
CA LYS A 281 2.39 -17.62 20.24
C LYS A 281 3.29 -18.40 21.23
N PRO A 282 4.54 -18.69 20.86
CA PRO A 282 5.43 -19.54 21.66
C PRO A 282 5.93 -18.82 22.92
N LEU A 283 6.24 -19.60 23.96
CA LEU A 283 6.97 -19.10 25.13
C LEU A 283 8.34 -18.55 24.72
N LEU A 284 8.72 -17.39 25.25
CA LEU A 284 9.95 -16.69 24.86
C LEU A 284 11.22 -17.39 25.35
N LEU A 285 11.23 -17.88 26.60
CA LEU A 285 12.44 -18.48 27.19
C LEU A 285 12.89 -19.76 26.47
N PRO A 286 12.00 -20.75 26.20
CA PRO A 286 12.39 -21.95 25.47
C PRO A 286 12.95 -21.67 24.06
N LEU A 287 12.51 -20.59 23.40
CA LEU A 287 13.05 -20.23 22.08
C LEU A 287 14.55 -19.91 22.11
N LEU A 288 15.11 -19.47 23.24
CA LEU A 288 16.53 -19.16 23.33
C LEU A 288 17.42 -20.43 23.25
N ASP A 289 16.86 -21.60 23.57
CA ASP A 289 17.54 -22.89 23.53
C ASP A 289 17.30 -23.70 22.25
N ILE A 290 16.35 -23.27 21.41
CA ILE A 290 15.93 -24.08 20.28
C ILE A 290 17.08 -24.38 19.30
N GLY A 291 17.30 -25.67 19.05
CA GLY A 291 18.26 -26.16 18.07
C GLY A 291 17.76 -26.01 16.63
N ASN A 292 18.64 -26.20 15.63
CA ASN A 292 18.21 -26.14 14.23
C ASN A 292 17.21 -27.24 13.85
N ARG A 293 17.39 -28.46 14.39
CA ARG A 293 16.49 -29.60 14.14
C ARG A 293 15.10 -29.31 14.69
N GLU A 294 15.01 -28.98 15.98
CA GLU A 294 13.74 -28.64 16.64
C GLU A 294 13.08 -27.42 16.01
N PHE A 295 13.85 -26.39 15.62
CA PHE A 295 13.29 -25.25 14.90
C PHE A 295 12.66 -25.65 13.57
N LYS A 296 13.32 -26.50 12.79
CA LYS A 296 12.78 -26.99 11.51
C LYS A 296 11.52 -27.83 11.73
N GLU A 297 11.51 -28.70 12.75
CA GLU A 297 10.36 -29.54 13.09
C GLU A 297 9.15 -28.69 13.53
N ARG A 298 9.37 -27.66 14.35
CA ARG A 298 8.28 -26.86 14.92
C ARG A 298 7.82 -25.71 14.02
N PHE A 299 8.73 -25.07 13.30
CA PHE A 299 8.45 -23.83 12.56
C PHE A 299 8.64 -23.96 11.05
N GLY A 300 9.25 -25.04 10.56
CA GLY A 300 9.68 -25.17 9.17
C GLY A 300 8.56 -25.20 8.13
N GLN A 301 7.31 -25.41 8.55
CA GLN A 301 6.14 -25.30 7.67
C GLN A 301 5.60 -23.88 7.55
N SER A 302 6.00 -22.95 8.44
CA SER A 302 5.53 -21.56 8.41
C SER A 302 6.42 -20.70 7.52
N SER A 303 5.79 -19.70 6.87
CA SER A 303 6.51 -18.66 6.12
C SER A 303 7.52 -17.91 6.99
N ALA A 304 7.34 -17.85 8.32
CA ALA A 304 8.29 -17.22 9.25
C ALA A 304 9.66 -17.89 9.32
N SER A 305 9.79 -19.12 8.81
CA SER A 305 11.02 -19.92 8.90
C SER A 305 12.08 -19.60 7.84
N TRP A 306 11.75 -18.79 6.82
CA TRP A 306 12.62 -18.55 5.66
C TRP A 306 14.00 -17.93 6.00
N ARG A 307 14.08 -17.16 7.09
CA ARG A 307 15.35 -16.60 7.62
C ARG A 307 16.02 -17.47 8.69
N GLY A 308 15.43 -18.63 9.00
CA GLY A 308 15.83 -19.50 10.09
C GLY A 308 15.61 -18.87 11.47
N LYS A 309 16.11 -19.56 12.50
CA LYS A 309 15.84 -19.20 13.91
C LYS A 309 16.50 -17.92 14.40
N LYS A 310 17.53 -17.40 13.71
CA LYS A 310 18.40 -16.34 14.26
C LYS A 310 17.63 -15.03 14.52
N PRO A 311 16.86 -14.44 13.57
CA PRO A 311 16.09 -13.24 13.84
C PRO A 311 15.00 -13.47 14.89
N ILE A 312 14.34 -14.62 14.88
CA ILE A 312 13.31 -14.99 15.86
C ILE A 312 13.89 -15.03 17.27
N GLN A 313 15.07 -15.64 17.48
CA GLN A 313 15.75 -15.66 18.78
C GLN A 313 16.16 -14.25 19.23
N ARG A 314 16.68 -13.41 18.33
CA ARG A 314 16.98 -11.99 18.63
C ARG A 314 15.72 -11.26 19.08
N ASN A 315 14.63 -11.42 18.36
CA ASN A 315 13.35 -10.77 18.67
C ASN A 315 12.76 -11.31 19.99
N ALA A 316 13.01 -12.57 20.34
CA ALA A 316 12.63 -13.12 21.64
C ALA A 316 13.41 -12.48 22.80
N VAL A 317 14.72 -12.25 22.63
CA VAL A 317 15.53 -11.50 23.61
C VAL A 317 15.01 -10.06 23.77
N ILE A 318 14.68 -9.40 22.66
CA ILE A 318 14.08 -8.06 22.67
C ILE A 318 12.76 -8.06 23.47
N ALA A 319 11.89 -9.03 23.20
CA ALA A 319 10.61 -9.17 23.89
C ALA A 319 10.77 -9.36 25.40
N LEU A 320 11.72 -10.20 25.85
CA LEU A 320 12.03 -10.40 27.27
C LEU A 320 12.50 -9.10 27.95
N GLY A 321 13.35 -8.31 27.26
CA GLY A 321 13.75 -6.99 27.73
C GLY A 321 12.60 -5.98 27.79
N ASN A 322 11.66 -6.06 26.85
CA ASN A 322 10.46 -5.22 26.83
C ASN A 322 9.50 -5.57 27.98
N PHE A 323 9.32 -6.85 28.29
CA PHE A 323 8.54 -7.32 29.44
C PHE A 323 9.24 -7.10 30.79
N LYS A 324 10.53 -6.76 30.79
CA LYS A 324 11.38 -6.69 31.99
C LYS A 324 11.31 -7.97 32.82
N ASP A 325 11.34 -9.11 32.13
CA ASP A 325 11.17 -10.43 32.76
C ASP A 325 12.39 -10.81 33.61
N LYS A 326 12.26 -10.69 34.94
CA LYS A 326 13.32 -11.07 35.89
C LYS A 326 13.69 -12.56 35.80
N SER A 327 12.75 -13.43 35.45
CA SER A 327 13.02 -14.87 35.31
C SER A 327 13.96 -15.18 34.14
N ALA A 328 14.11 -14.24 33.20
CA ALA A 328 14.99 -14.38 32.05
C ALA A 328 16.46 -14.05 32.34
N VAL A 329 16.77 -13.38 33.46
CA VAL A 329 18.14 -12.90 33.76
C VAL A 329 19.19 -14.01 33.71
N PRO A 330 18.98 -15.21 34.31
CA PRO A 330 19.95 -16.31 34.21
C PRO A 330 20.20 -16.73 32.76
N LYS A 331 19.13 -16.84 31.97
CA LYS A 331 19.23 -17.28 30.57
C LYS A 331 19.90 -16.23 29.69
N LEU A 332 19.53 -14.96 29.84
CA LEU A 332 20.13 -13.85 29.12
C LEU A 332 21.61 -13.67 29.48
N THR A 333 21.98 -13.92 30.73
CA THR A 333 23.39 -13.95 31.17
C THR A 333 24.17 -15.05 30.44
N GLN A 334 23.59 -16.24 30.29
CA GLN A 334 24.19 -17.32 29.51
C GLN A 334 24.37 -16.92 28.04
N VAL A 335 23.33 -16.34 27.43
CA VAL A 335 23.38 -15.86 26.04
C VAL A 335 24.48 -14.82 25.87
N LEU A 336 24.51 -13.80 26.74
CA LEU A 336 25.50 -12.73 26.72
C LEU A 336 26.94 -13.26 26.81
N LYS A 337 27.20 -14.30 27.59
CA LYS A 337 28.57 -14.80 27.81
C LYS A 337 29.02 -15.86 26.83
N ARG A 338 28.10 -16.63 26.24
CA ARG A 338 28.43 -17.89 25.54
C ARG A 338 27.92 -17.99 24.12
N ASP A 339 26.94 -17.18 23.71
CA ASP A 339 26.41 -17.31 22.35
C ASP A 339 27.46 -16.85 21.33
N PRO A 340 27.75 -17.64 20.28
CA PRO A 340 28.78 -17.27 19.30
C PRO A 340 28.41 -16.03 18.48
N ARG A 341 27.14 -15.63 18.44
CA ARG A 341 26.62 -14.53 17.62
C ARG A 341 26.73 -13.18 18.35
N PRO A 342 27.54 -12.23 17.85
CA PRO A 342 27.65 -10.89 18.46
C PRO A 342 26.30 -10.17 18.55
N GLU A 343 25.46 -10.29 17.52
CA GLU A 343 24.15 -9.65 17.48
C GLU A 343 23.24 -10.10 18.63
N LEU A 344 23.32 -11.37 19.03
CA LEU A 344 22.50 -11.89 20.11
C LEU A 344 23.09 -11.54 21.48
N ARG A 345 24.43 -11.58 21.63
CA ARG A 345 25.12 -11.13 22.85
C ARG A 345 24.83 -9.66 23.16
N GLY A 346 25.00 -8.77 22.18
CA GLY A 346 24.70 -7.34 22.35
C GLY A 346 23.21 -7.09 22.66
N THR A 347 22.30 -7.79 21.97
CA THR A 347 20.86 -7.71 22.27
C THR A 347 20.55 -8.20 23.70
N ALA A 348 21.25 -9.23 24.19
CA ALA A 348 21.10 -9.71 25.57
C ALA A 348 21.62 -8.70 26.60
N ALA A 349 22.73 -8.01 26.33
CA ALA A 349 23.20 -6.89 27.16
C ALA A 349 22.13 -5.78 27.26
N TRP A 350 21.53 -5.41 26.13
CA TRP A 350 20.44 -4.44 26.10
C TRP A 350 19.24 -4.93 26.93
N ALA A 351 18.80 -6.18 26.75
CA ALA A 351 17.67 -6.74 27.48
C ALA A 351 17.94 -6.82 29.01
N LEU A 352 19.14 -7.22 29.41
CA LEU A 352 19.56 -7.25 30.83
C LEU A 352 19.52 -5.86 31.45
N SER A 353 20.01 -4.83 30.74
CA SER A 353 19.96 -3.43 31.22
C SER A 353 18.54 -2.89 31.38
N ARG A 354 17.59 -3.42 30.60
CA ARG A 354 16.16 -3.09 30.67
C ARG A 354 15.46 -3.76 31.85
N ILE A 355 15.83 -5.00 32.15
CA ILE A 355 15.30 -5.77 33.27
C ILE A 355 15.82 -5.22 34.61
N GLY A 356 17.11 -4.90 34.66
CA GLY A 356 17.75 -4.36 35.87
C GLY A 356 18.07 -5.41 36.93
N GLY A 357 18.51 -4.93 38.10
CA GLY A 357 18.91 -5.76 39.24
C GLY A 357 20.40 -6.08 39.30
N GLU A 358 20.86 -6.50 40.48
CA GLU A 358 22.28 -6.77 40.77
C GLU A 358 22.85 -7.89 39.90
N ASP A 359 22.06 -8.95 39.64
CA ASP A 359 22.47 -10.04 38.76
C ASP A 359 22.73 -9.56 37.32
N ALA A 360 21.89 -8.66 36.80
CA ALA A 360 22.07 -8.09 35.47
C ALA A 360 23.32 -7.20 35.41
N MET A 361 23.54 -6.37 36.45
CA MET A 361 24.73 -5.52 36.57
C MET A 361 26.02 -6.36 36.63
N ARG A 362 26.02 -7.43 37.43
CA ARG A 362 27.14 -8.37 37.52
C ARG A 362 27.41 -9.04 36.18
N ALA A 363 26.37 -9.53 35.51
CA ALA A 363 26.49 -10.18 34.21
C ALA A 363 27.11 -9.27 33.14
N ILE A 364 26.67 -8.01 33.08
CA ILE A 364 27.21 -6.99 32.16
C ILE A 364 28.67 -6.67 32.48
N GLY A 365 29.01 -6.48 33.76
CA GLY A 365 30.39 -6.20 34.18
C GLY A 365 31.36 -7.32 33.84
N GLU A 366 30.97 -8.57 34.12
CA GLU A 366 31.77 -9.76 33.81
C GLU A 366 31.93 -9.97 32.29
N ALA A 367 30.88 -9.73 31.51
CA ALA A 367 30.95 -9.85 30.05
C ALA A 367 31.85 -8.77 29.43
N ALA A 368 31.79 -7.52 29.92
CA ALA A 368 32.61 -6.43 29.44
C ALA A 368 34.12 -6.65 29.65
N ALA A 369 34.52 -7.47 30.62
CA ALA A 369 35.92 -7.80 30.87
C ALA A 369 36.51 -8.78 29.85
N ILE A 370 35.68 -9.54 29.12
CA ILE A 370 36.13 -10.62 28.22
C ILE A 370 35.71 -10.43 26.76
N GLU A 371 34.67 -9.63 26.49
CA GLU A 371 34.16 -9.40 25.14
C GLU A 371 35.19 -8.71 24.23
N GLN A 372 35.22 -9.10 22.96
CA GLN A 372 36.17 -8.59 21.96
C GLN A 372 35.46 -7.90 20.78
N ASP A 373 34.16 -8.17 20.57
CA ASP A 373 33.40 -7.54 19.51
C ASP A 373 33.08 -6.06 19.85
N GLY A 374 33.51 -5.14 18.98
CA GLY A 374 33.35 -3.71 19.20
C GLY A 374 31.90 -3.24 19.31
N ASN A 375 30.97 -3.86 18.59
CA ASN A 375 29.54 -3.50 18.70
C ASN A 375 28.97 -3.97 20.02
N VAL A 376 29.32 -5.18 20.46
CA VAL A 376 28.87 -5.71 21.76
C VAL A 376 29.46 -4.90 22.92
N LEU A 377 30.74 -4.51 22.86
CA LEU A 377 31.37 -3.61 23.84
C LEU A 377 30.64 -2.27 23.94
N SER A 378 30.29 -1.66 22.81
CA SER A 378 29.48 -0.43 22.77
C SER A 378 28.11 -0.60 23.43
N MET A 379 27.44 -1.72 23.17
CA MET A 379 26.15 -2.03 23.81
C MET A 379 26.29 -2.31 25.32
N LEU A 380 27.36 -2.98 25.75
CA LEU A 380 27.68 -3.24 27.16
C LEU A 380 27.96 -1.93 27.92
N GLN A 381 28.68 -1.00 27.31
CA GLN A 381 28.92 0.33 27.87
C GLN A 381 27.60 1.08 28.11
N LYS A 382 26.74 1.17 27.08
CA LYS A 382 25.40 1.78 27.20
C LYS A 382 24.53 1.08 28.24
N ALA A 383 24.60 -0.25 28.29
CA ALA A 383 23.88 -1.08 29.26
C ALA A 383 24.32 -0.78 30.70
N LYS A 384 25.64 -0.64 30.94
CA LYS A 384 26.23 -0.30 32.23
C LYS A 384 25.82 1.11 32.68
N GLU A 385 25.93 2.09 31.80
CA GLU A 385 25.52 3.48 32.07
C GLU A 385 24.04 3.56 32.49
N ARG A 386 23.16 2.85 31.77
CA ARG A 386 21.74 2.75 32.12
C ARG A 386 21.53 2.19 33.53
N LEU A 387 22.18 1.09 33.88
CA LEU A 387 22.02 0.48 35.20
C LEU A 387 22.54 1.38 36.32
N MET A 388 23.68 2.04 36.12
CA MET A 388 24.23 2.99 37.08
C MET A 388 23.32 4.21 37.30
N SER A 389 22.68 4.69 36.22
CA SER A 389 21.70 5.78 36.33
C SER A 389 20.41 5.36 37.06
N SER A 390 20.00 4.10 36.93
CA SER A 390 18.78 3.58 37.57
C SER A 390 18.94 3.35 39.07
N THR A 391 20.17 3.09 39.54
CA THR A 391 20.49 2.95 40.97
C THR A 391 20.62 4.28 41.72
N ALA A 392 20.62 5.41 41.00
CA ALA A 392 20.84 6.75 41.54
C ALA A 392 19.54 7.55 41.85
N LEU A 393 18.35 6.99 41.60
CA LEU A 393 17.06 7.65 41.85
C LEU A 393 16.20 6.83 42.81
N PRO A 394 15.60 7.43 43.86
CA PRO A 394 14.62 6.75 44.69
C PRO A 394 13.33 6.47 43.90
N GLU A 395 12.75 5.29 44.12
CA GLU A 395 11.52 4.84 43.43
C GLU A 395 10.38 5.85 43.60
N GLN A 396 9.94 6.46 42.50
CA GLN A 396 8.62 7.09 42.41
C GLN A 396 7.62 6.10 41.79
N PRO A 397 6.36 6.08 42.26
CA PRO A 397 5.36 5.15 41.77
C PRO A 397 5.00 5.46 40.32
N GLN A 398 5.29 4.53 39.41
CA GLN A 398 4.97 4.66 37.99
C GLN A 398 3.49 4.38 37.76
N ALA A 399 2.79 5.37 37.20
CA ALA A 399 1.42 5.25 36.71
C ALA A 399 1.34 4.20 35.59
N GLY A 400 0.62 3.11 35.83
CA GLY A 400 0.30 2.12 34.82
C GLY A 400 -0.66 2.70 33.77
N HIS A 401 -0.15 3.03 32.59
CA HIS A 401 -0.95 3.08 31.37
C HIS A 401 -0.92 1.71 30.70
N ALA A 402 -1.62 0.75 31.31
CA ALA A 402 -2.11 -0.40 30.60
C ALA A 402 -3.29 0.05 29.74
N SER A 403 -3.12 -0.05 28.42
CA SER A 403 -4.15 0.04 27.40
C SER A 403 -5.33 -0.88 27.78
N LYS A 404 -6.36 -0.33 28.43
CA LYS A 404 -7.69 -0.94 28.55
C LYS A 404 -8.48 -0.62 27.29
N LEU A 405 -8.43 -1.51 26.30
CA LEU A 405 -9.43 -1.62 25.26
C LEU A 405 -9.61 -3.11 24.98
N GLU A 406 -10.45 -3.76 25.78
CA GLU A 406 -11.28 -4.91 25.39
C GLU A 406 -12.13 -5.37 26.59
N GLY A 407 -13.42 -5.60 26.34
CA GLY A 407 -14.32 -6.34 27.22
C GLY A 407 -15.35 -5.51 27.97
N LYS A 408 -16.43 -5.09 27.29
CA LYS A 408 -17.76 -5.09 27.93
C LYS A 408 -18.75 -5.79 27.00
N SER A 409 -19.31 -6.86 27.54
CA SER A 409 -20.37 -7.68 27.00
C SER A 409 -21.64 -6.86 26.79
N GLU A 410 -22.31 -7.09 25.65
CA GLU A 410 -23.69 -6.69 25.41
C GLU A 410 -24.61 -7.53 26.31
N GLY A 411 -25.46 -6.86 27.08
CA GLY A 411 -26.47 -7.48 27.93
C GLY A 411 -27.03 -6.49 28.94
N GLU A 412 -28.28 -6.08 28.70
CA GLU A 412 -29.22 -5.44 29.64
C GLU A 412 -28.98 -3.97 30.01
N LEU A 413 -29.76 -3.06 29.41
CA LEU A 413 -30.83 -2.37 30.14
C LEU A 413 -31.74 -1.58 29.17
N GLU A 414 -32.98 -2.03 29.06
CA GLU A 414 -34.10 -1.21 28.59
C GLU A 414 -34.47 -0.15 29.63
N ARG A 415 -35.16 0.90 29.14
CA ARG A 415 -35.95 1.92 29.86
C ARG A 415 -35.15 2.96 30.65
N THR A 416 -35.13 4.18 30.12
CA THR A 416 -36.09 5.23 30.54
C THR A 416 -35.97 6.43 29.60
N THR A 417 -37.10 6.78 28.99
CA THR A 417 -37.36 8.06 28.34
C THR A 417 -37.65 9.15 29.38
N GLU A 418 -37.49 10.39 28.93
CA GLU A 418 -38.17 11.63 29.36
C GLU A 418 -37.37 12.73 30.09
N ILE A 419 -37.21 13.83 29.33
CA ILE A 419 -37.52 15.23 29.67
C ILE A 419 -36.56 15.95 30.65
N ASN A 420 -35.75 16.88 30.14
CA ASN A 420 -36.06 18.30 30.36
C ASN A 420 -35.34 19.27 29.40
N GLU A 421 -36.12 20.27 28.98
CA GLU A 421 -35.80 21.35 28.05
C GLU A 421 -35.04 22.53 28.69
N LYS A 422 -34.67 23.48 27.81
CA LYS A 422 -34.32 24.90 27.98
C LYS A 422 -32.81 25.12 28.24
N GLN A 423 -32.08 25.83 27.37
CA GLN A 423 -32.34 27.18 26.90
C GLN A 423 -31.40 27.58 25.74
N SER A 424 -31.93 28.46 24.90
CA SER A 424 -31.44 29.02 23.64
C SER A 424 -30.21 29.93 23.74
N ALA A 425 -29.36 29.93 22.69
CA ALA A 425 -28.95 31.16 22.01
C ALA A 425 -28.28 30.87 20.65
N SER A 426 -28.68 31.68 19.67
CA SER A 426 -28.33 31.72 18.25
C SER A 426 -26.84 31.99 17.98
N THR A 427 -26.28 31.30 16.98
CA THR A 427 -25.33 31.86 16.00
C THR A 427 -25.54 31.13 14.67
N ASP A 428 -25.75 31.91 13.62
CA ASP A 428 -26.13 31.49 12.26
C ASP A 428 -25.22 30.40 11.66
N LYS A 429 -25.84 29.33 11.15
CA LYS A 429 -25.18 28.32 10.30
C LYS A 429 -25.27 28.78 8.85
N PRO A 430 -24.18 28.75 8.06
CA PRO A 430 -24.29 28.82 6.61
C PRO A 430 -25.07 27.61 6.10
N GLU A 431 -25.96 27.84 5.14
CA GLU A 431 -26.86 26.86 4.53
C GLU A 431 -26.18 25.52 4.24
N GLU A 432 -26.87 24.45 4.62
CA GLU A 432 -26.55 23.07 4.26
C GLU A 432 -26.43 22.97 2.73
N ALA A 433 -25.19 22.85 2.24
CA ALA A 433 -24.94 22.42 0.87
C ALA A 433 -25.60 21.06 0.67
N ALA A 434 -26.62 21.06 -0.20
CA ALA A 434 -27.47 19.92 -0.50
C ALA A 434 -26.69 18.60 -0.62
N ALA A 435 -27.22 17.55 0.01
CA ALA A 435 -26.76 16.18 -0.16
C ALA A 435 -26.72 15.81 -1.65
N TRP A 436 -25.52 15.72 -2.22
CA TRP A 436 -25.34 15.43 -3.63
C TRP A 436 -25.39 13.93 -3.90
N LYS A 437 -26.29 13.53 -4.80
CA LYS A 437 -26.34 12.20 -5.42
C LYS A 437 -25.49 12.23 -6.69
N PRO A 438 -24.59 11.28 -6.94
CA PRO A 438 -23.89 11.20 -8.22
C PRO A 438 -24.87 10.73 -9.30
N SER A 439 -25.51 11.68 -9.99
CA SER A 439 -26.22 11.41 -11.23
C SER A 439 -25.71 12.36 -12.31
N ALA A 440 -24.85 11.85 -13.18
CA ALA A 440 -24.86 12.05 -14.62
C ALA A 440 -23.60 11.38 -15.19
N VAL A 441 -23.74 10.13 -15.62
CA VAL A 441 -23.01 9.70 -16.82
C VAL A 441 -23.38 10.73 -17.88
N THR A 442 -22.40 11.44 -18.42
CA THR A 442 -22.61 12.46 -19.43
C THR A 442 -23.33 11.82 -20.62
N GLY A 443 -24.31 12.51 -21.22
CA GLY A 443 -25.18 11.99 -22.28
C GLY A 443 -24.48 11.80 -23.64
N LEU A 444 -23.23 11.34 -23.63
CA LEU A 444 -22.33 11.27 -24.78
C LEU A 444 -22.07 9.83 -25.28
N HIS A 445 -22.82 8.85 -24.80
CA HIS A 445 -22.74 7.47 -25.27
C HIS A 445 -22.71 7.38 -26.81
N GLY A 446 -21.59 6.88 -27.35
CA GLY A 446 -21.38 6.65 -28.78
C GLY A 446 -20.85 7.84 -29.59
N LYS A 447 -20.57 9.00 -28.97
CA LYS A 447 -19.93 10.13 -29.67
C LYS A 447 -18.40 9.93 -29.80
N PRO A 448 -17.79 10.37 -30.91
CA PRO A 448 -16.33 10.28 -31.07
C PRO A 448 -15.61 11.25 -30.14
N VAL A 449 -14.45 10.82 -29.65
CA VAL A 449 -13.43 11.70 -29.08
C VAL A 449 -12.37 11.90 -30.16
N TYR A 450 -12.23 13.13 -30.62
CA TYR A 450 -11.21 13.48 -31.60
C TYR A 450 -9.86 13.55 -30.94
N TYR A 451 -8.81 13.07 -31.60
CA TYR A 451 -7.44 13.28 -31.14
C TYR A 451 -6.51 13.76 -32.26
N ASP A 452 -5.45 14.44 -31.85
CA ASP A 452 -4.30 14.74 -32.70
C ASP A 452 -3.02 14.81 -31.86
N GLU A 453 -1.86 14.74 -32.52
CA GLU A 453 -0.55 14.75 -31.87
C GLU A 453 0.23 16.01 -32.24
N LEU A 454 0.71 16.73 -31.23
CA LEU A 454 1.52 17.93 -31.40
C LEU A 454 2.95 17.68 -30.92
N LEU A 455 3.93 17.88 -31.79
CA LEU A 455 5.34 17.89 -31.38
C LEU A 455 5.68 19.22 -30.70
N THR A 456 6.26 19.15 -29.50
CA THR A 456 6.62 20.33 -28.71
C THR A 456 8.04 20.22 -28.13
N PRO A 457 8.64 21.31 -27.60
CA PRO A 457 9.94 21.25 -26.94
C PRO A 457 10.02 20.31 -25.72
N ILE A 458 8.86 19.92 -25.15
CA ILE A 458 8.77 19.00 -24.02
C ILE A 458 8.38 17.57 -24.45
N GLY A 459 8.44 17.28 -25.76
CA GLY A 459 8.04 16.01 -26.36
C GLY A 459 6.68 16.08 -27.07
N THR A 460 6.21 14.93 -27.54
CA THR A 460 4.89 14.83 -28.18
C THR A 460 3.78 14.99 -27.16
N LEU A 461 2.77 15.80 -27.46
CA LEU A 461 1.52 15.90 -26.72
C LEU A 461 0.39 15.25 -27.53
N THR A 462 -0.45 14.46 -26.88
CA THR A 462 -1.71 14.00 -27.47
C THR A 462 -2.83 14.92 -26.98
N LEU A 463 -3.51 15.59 -27.90
CA LEU A 463 -4.64 16.47 -27.64
C LEU A 463 -5.94 15.71 -27.91
N CYS A 464 -6.94 15.82 -27.05
CA CYS A 464 -8.26 15.22 -27.26
C CYS A 464 -9.37 16.24 -27.07
N ALA A 465 -10.36 16.20 -27.97
CA ALA A 465 -11.54 17.06 -27.92
C ALA A 465 -12.82 16.27 -28.24
N THR A 466 -13.93 16.72 -27.67
CA THR A 466 -15.27 16.33 -28.16
C THR A 466 -15.79 17.42 -29.08
N ASP A 467 -17.04 17.30 -29.54
CA ASP A 467 -17.71 18.41 -30.24
C ASP A 467 -17.92 19.65 -29.34
N GLU A 468 -17.83 19.51 -28.02
CA GLU A 468 -18.06 20.58 -27.05
C GLU A 468 -16.76 21.30 -26.63
N GLY A 469 -15.59 20.80 -27.03
CA GLY A 469 -14.31 21.44 -26.77
C GLY A 469 -13.17 20.50 -26.36
N LEU A 470 -12.02 21.09 -26.05
CA LEU A 470 -10.83 20.36 -25.58
C LEU A 470 -11.13 19.73 -24.22
N CYS A 471 -10.89 18.42 -24.11
CA CYS A 471 -11.26 17.64 -22.94
C CYS A 471 -10.08 16.91 -22.27
N HIS A 472 -8.99 16.67 -23.00
CA HIS A 472 -7.79 16.03 -22.45
C HIS A 472 -6.49 16.45 -23.17
N ILE A 473 -5.39 16.54 -22.42
CA ILE A 473 -4.01 16.62 -22.94
C ILE A 473 -3.17 15.58 -22.21
N ASP A 474 -2.46 14.74 -22.95
CA ASP A 474 -1.54 13.75 -22.38
C ASP A 474 -0.11 13.90 -22.91
N PHE A 475 0.87 13.53 -22.09
CA PHE A 475 2.29 13.61 -22.44
C PHE A 475 2.73 12.30 -23.11
N GLY A 476 2.96 12.34 -24.41
CA GLY A 476 3.34 11.20 -25.24
C GLY A 476 2.48 11.06 -26.49
N ALA A 477 2.91 10.17 -27.39
CA ALA A 477 2.18 9.80 -28.60
C ALA A 477 0.92 8.96 -28.26
N PHE A 478 -0.12 9.06 -29.08
CA PHE A 478 -1.44 8.46 -28.84
C PHE A 478 -1.32 6.96 -28.59
N HIS A 479 -0.59 6.23 -29.43
CA HIS A 479 -0.40 4.77 -29.29
C HIS A 479 0.27 4.36 -27.96
N VAL A 480 1.06 5.25 -27.35
CA VAL A 480 1.67 5.01 -26.02
C VAL A 480 0.68 5.33 -24.90
N ARG A 481 -0.21 6.30 -25.13
CA ARG A 481 -1.17 6.83 -24.14
C ARG A 481 -2.56 6.23 -24.26
N GLU A 482 -2.80 5.40 -25.27
CA GLU A 482 -4.11 4.91 -25.64
C GLU A 482 -4.83 4.25 -24.46
N ALA A 483 -4.16 3.34 -23.73
CA ALA A 483 -4.76 2.67 -22.58
C ALA A 483 -5.19 3.65 -21.46
N HIS A 484 -4.39 4.70 -21.22
CA HIS A 484 -4.69 5.72 -20.22
C HIS A 484 -5.89 6.59 -20.66
N LEU A 485 -5.87 7.03 -21.92
CA LEU A 485 -6.96 7.78 -22.54
C LEU A 485 -8.26 6.96 -22.58
N GLN A 486 -8.16 5.66 -22.82
CA GLN A 486 -9.28 4.73 -22.78
C GLN A 486 -9.87 4.61 -21.37
N GLN A 487 -9.03 4.49 -20.35
CA GLN A 487 -9.49 4.43 -18.95
C GLN A 487 -10.19 5.74 -18.53
N TRP A 488 -9.62 6.89 -18.90
CA TRP A 488 -10.23 8.19 -18.64
C TRP A 488 -11.61 8.31 -19.31
N ALA A 489 -11.70 8.00 -20.61
CA ALA A 489 -12.95 8.12 -21.35
C ALA A 489 -14.04 7.15 -20.83
N ARG A 490 -13.68 5.93 -20.39
CA ARG A 490 -14.64 5.02 -19.73
C ARG A 490 -15.23 5.61 -18.45
N THR A 491 -14.41 6.34 -17.70
CA THR A 491 -14.80 6.91 -16.40
C THR A 491 -15.76 8.10 -16.58
N TRP A 492 -15.53 8.93 -17.59
CA TRP A 492 -16.16 10.24 -17.69
C TRP A 492 -17.13 10.42 -18.87
N ILE A 493 -16.92 9.68 -19.96
CA ILE A 493 -17.67 9.79 -21.22
C ILE A 493 -18.56 8.56 -21.45
N GLY A 494 -18.09 7.35 -21.10
CA GLY A 494 -18.85 6.10 -21.25
C GLY A 494 -18.42 5.28 -22.48
N GLU A 495 -19.33 5.04 -23.43
CA GLU A 495 -18.99 4.43 -24.73
C GLU A 495 -18.41 5.49 -25.68
N TYR A 496 -17.19 5.27 -26.20
CA TYR A 496 -16.49 6.22 -27.07
C TYR A 496 -15.71 5.49 -28.17
N ARG A 497 -15.32 6.25 -29.18
CA ARG A 497 -14.31 5.86 -30.18
C ARG A 497 -13.36 7.02 -30.40
N TYR A 498 -12.06 6.73 -30.47
CA TYR A 498 -11.06 7.74 -30.79
C TYR A 498 -10.94 7.89 -32.30
N GLU A 499 -11.06 9.11 -32.81
CA GLU A 499 -10.92 9.43 -34.22
C GLU A 499 -9.81 10.47 -34.41
N LYS A 500 -8.81 10.18 -35.25
CA LYS A 500 -7.79 11.19 -35.55
C LYS A 500 -8.42 12.31 -36.38
N ASN A 501 -8.32 13.56 -35.91
CA ASN A 501 -8.89 14.72 -36.60
C ASN A 501 -8.12 16.01 -36.29
N GLU A 502 -7.25 16.42 -37.21
CA GLU A 502 -6.40 17.61 -37.07
C GLU A 502 -7.22 18.91 -37.08
N GLU A 503 -8.31 18.97 -37.87
CA GLU A 503 -9.14 20.17 -38.00
C GLU A 503 -9.81 20.54 -36.67
N LYS A 504 -10.37 19.54 -35.98
CA LYS A 504 -11.02 19.70 -34.66
C LYS A 504 -10.06 20.16 -33.56
N LEU A 505 -8.77 19.85 -33.70
CA LEU A 505 -7.74 20.17 -32.71
C LEU A 505 -6.84 21.34 -33.14
N SER A 506 -7.07 21.91 -34.33
CA SER A 506 -6.20 22.91 -34.95
C SER A 506 -6.01 24.17 -34.10
N ASP A 507 -7.06 24.69 -33.48
CA ASP A 507 -7.01 25.86 -32.59
C ASP A 507 -6.19 25.57 -31.32
N ALA A 508 -6.48 24.47 -30.63
CA ALA A 508 -5.71 24.06 -29.45
C ALA A 508 -4.22 23.84 -29.78
N ALA A 509 -3.93 23.18 -30.91
CA ALA A 509 -2.58 22.95 -31.38
C ALA A 509 -1.84 24.26 -31.69
N GLU A 510 -2.52 25.22 -32.32
CA GLU A 510 -1.94 26.52 -32.66
C GLU A 510 -1.64 27.37 -31.43
N GLN A 511 -2.57 27.43 -30.47
CA GLN A 511 -2.33 28.16 -29.24
C GLN A 511 -1.21 27.53 -28.39
N LEU A 512 -1.10 26.20 -28.37
CA LEU A 512 0.02 25.53 -27.72
C LEU A 512 1.35 25.84 -28.41
N ARG A 513 1.40 25.88 -29.75
CA ARG A 513 2.61 26.32 -30.49
C ARG A 513 3.03 27.73 -30.11
N GLN A 514 2.09 28.69 -30.10
CA GLN A 514 2.35 30.07 -29.69
C GLN A 514 2.81 30.15 -28.23
N TYR A 515 2.25 29.33 -27.34
CA TYR A 515 2.68 29.26 -25.95
C TYR A 515 4.13 28.78 -25.83
N PHE A 516 4.50 27.70 -26.51
CA PHE A 516 5.88 27.19 -26.52
C PHE A 516 6.87 28.12 -27.23
N ALA A 517 6.40 28.98 -28.14
CA ALA A 517 7.20 30.04 -28.76
C ALA A 517 7.37 31.28 -27.86
N GLY A 518 6.68 31.35 -26.72
CA GLY A 518 6.67 32.53 -25.84
C GLY A 518 5.80 33.69 -26.35
N GLU A 519 5.05 33.49 -27.43
CA GLU A 519 4.18 34.50 -28.07
C GLU A 519 2.81 34.61 -27.38
N ARG A 520 2.41 33.57 -26.63
CA ARG A 520 1.12 33.50 -25.94
C ARG A 520 1.30 33.25 -24.44
N LYS A 521 0.57 34.03 -23.63
CA LYS A 521 0.54 33.91 -22.16
C LYS A 521 -0.77 33.36 -21.60
N THR A 522 -1.85 33.38 -22.40
CA THR A 522 -3.18 32.92 -22.01
C THR A 522 -3.82 32.09 -23.12
N PHE A 523 -4.59 31.07 -22.76
CA PHE A 523 -5.36 30.26 -23.70
C PHE A 523 -6.79 30.79 -23.80
N ASP A 524 -7.30 30.86 -25.02
CA ASP A 524 -8.70 31.17 -25.33
C ASP A 524 -9.29 29.95 -26.04
N LEU A 525 -9.51 28.88 -25.26
CA LEU A 525 -9.98 27.59 -25.76
C LEU A 525 -11.30 27.23 -25.10
N GLN A 526 -12.22 26.68 -25.89
CA GLN A 526 -13.42 26.06 -25.34
C GLN A 526 -13.03 24.75 -24.65
N LEU A 527 -13.25 24.67 -23.33
CA LEU A 527 -12.88 23.51 -22.51
C LEU A 527 -14.11 22.72 -22.05
N GLU A 528 -14.07 21.41 -22.26
CA GLU A 528 -15.04 20.48 -21.69
C GLU A 528 -14.37 19.71 -20.53
N ARG A 529 -14.71 20.10 -19.30
CA ARG A 529 -14.02 19.62 -18.09
C ARG A 529 -14.76 18.47 -17.43
N TYR A 530 -14.08 17.34 -17.28
CA TYR A 530 -14.61 16.15 -16.63
C TYR A 530 -13.94 15.89 -15.29
N GLY A 531 -14.70 16.02 -14.21
CA GLY A 531 -14.21 15.85 -12.85
C GLY A 531 -15.34 15.90 -11.82
N THR A 532 -15.03 15.51 -10.60
CA THR A 532 -15.91 15.74 -9.45
C THR A 532 -16.10 17.25 -9.22
N ALA A 533 -17.20 17.64 -8.56
CA ALA A 533 -17.45 19.06 -8.24
C ALA A 533 -16.27 19.72 -7.50
N PHE A 534 -15.62 18.97 -6.61
CA PHE A 534 -14.43 19.45 -5.89
C PHE A 534 -13.24 19.66 -6.83
N GLN A 535 -12.98 18.73 -7.75
CA GLN A 535 -11.93 18.87 -8.75
C GLN A 535 -12.17 20.08 -9.66
N LEU A 536 -13.40 20.26 -10.15
CA LEU A 536 -13.76 21.41 -10.98
C LEU A 536 -13.53 22.74 -10.27
N GLN A 537 -13.85 22.83 -8.96
CA GLN A 537 -13.54 24.01 -8.14
C GLN A 537 -12.03 24.28 -8.04
N VAL A 538 -11.24 23.23 -7.80
CA VAL A 538 -9.77 23.34 -7.74
C VAL A 538 -9.21 23.81 -9.08
N TRP A 539 -9.61 23.18 -10.18
CA TRP A 539 -9.11 23.50 -11.51
C TRP A 539 -9.54 24.88 -11.99
N GLN A 540 -10.68 25.40 -11.52
CA GLN A 540 -11.05 26.79 -11.75
C GLN A 540 -10.02 27.74 -11.13
N VAL A 541 -9.64 27.53 -9.86
CA VAL A 541 -8.60 28.34 -9.21
C VAL A 541 -7.25 28.22 -9.92
N LEU A 542 -6.90 27.04 -10.43
CA LEU A 542 -5.68 26.87 -11.22
C LEU A 542 -5.71 27.69 -12.51
N SER A 543 -6.86 27.74 -13.18
CA SER A 543 -7.04 28.47 -14.44
C SER A 543 -6.86 29.98 -14.26
N ASP A 544 -7.07 30.48 -13.04
CA ASP A 544 -6.91 31.89 -12.68
C ASP A 544 -5.45 32.26 -12.30
N ILE A 545 -4.52 31.30 -12.26
CA ILE A 545 -3.10 31.58 -11.96
C ILE A 545 -2.46 32.21 -13.20
N SER A 546 -1.93 33.42 -13.08
CA SER A 546 -1.32 34.14 -14.21
C SER A 546 -0.04 33.47 -14.71
N TYR A 547 0.33 33.78 -15.96
CA TYR A 547 1.60 33.34 -16.55
C TYR A 547 2.80 33.84 -15.75
N GLY A 548 3.72 32.94 -15.38
CA GLY A 548 4.90 33.25 -14.57
C GLY A 548 4.63 33.40 -13.08
N GLU A 549 3.39 33.27 -12.63
CA GLU A 549 3.03 33.23 -11.20
C GLU A 549 2.95 31.79 -10.70
N ALA A 550 3.08 31.62 -9.38
CA ALA A 550 2.93 30.34 -8.73
C ALA A 550 2.06 30.45 -7.48
N LEU A 551 1.31 29.38 -7.18
CA LEU A 551 0.58 29.23 -5.93
C LEU A 551 0.99 27.96 -5.21
N THR A 552 0.94 28.02 -3.88
CA THR A 552 1.04 26.84 -3.03
C THR A 552 -0.30 26.13 -2.94
N HIS A 553 -0.26 24.84 -2.64
CA HIS A 553 -1.48 24.06 -2.39
C HIS A 553 -2.33 24.59 -1.22
N GLN A 554 -1.70 25.26 -0.26
CA GLN A 554 -2.39 25.89 0.87
C GLN A 554 -3.23 27.06 0.40
N GLU A 555 -2.67 27.93 -0.45
CA GLU A 555 -3.38 29.08 -1.00
C GLU A 555 -4.54 28.65 -1.91
N VAL A 556 -4.38 27.58 -2.68
CA VAL A 556 -5.50 27.01 -3.45
C VAL A 556 -6.59 26.49 -2.52
N ALA A 557 -6.23 25.78 -1.44
CA ALA A 557 -7.18 25.30 -0.45
C ALA A 557 -7.94 26.45 0.25
N GLU A 558 -7.27 27.58 0.49
CA GLU A 558 -7.87 28.80 1.02
C GLU A 558 -8.80 29.47 0.01
N LYS A 559 -8.38 29.60 -1.26
CA LYS A 559 -9.17 30.20 -2.35
C LYS A 559 -10.47 29.43 -2.63
N ILE A 560 -10.49 28.10 -2.46
CA ILE A 560 -11.73 27.31 -2.57
C ILE A 560 -12.55 27.26 -1.26
N GLY A 561 -12.17 28.04 -0.24
CA GLY A 561 -12.87 28.10 1.05
C GLY A 561 -12.70 26.85 1.93
N ARG A 562 -11.68 26.02 1.69
CA ARG A 562 -11.43 24.76 2.40
C ARG A 562 -9.97 24.65 2.86
N PRO A 563 -9.50 25.51 3.79
CA PRO A 563 -8.08 25.61 4.18
C PRO A 563 -7.48 24.32 4.76
N LYS A 564 -8.32 23.40 5.26
CA LYS A 564 -7.89 22.09 5.77
C LYS A 564 -7.78 21.00 4.68
N ALA A 565 -8.25 21.28 3.46
CA ALA A 565 -8.34 20.31 2.36
C ALA A 565 -7.10 20.31 1.45
N VAL A 566 -5.95 20.79 1.92
CA VAL A 566 -4.68 20.87 1.15
C VAL A 566 -4.38 19.56 0.44
N ARG A 567 -4.51 18.43 1.14
CA ARG A 567 -4.24 17.11 0.56
C ARG A 567 -5.20 16.74 -0.58
N ALA A 568 -6.49 17.02 -0.40
CA ALA A 568 -7.49 16.77 -1.45
C ALA A 568 -7.22 17.67 -2.66
N VAL A 569 -6.76 18.91 -2.42
CA VAL A 569 -6.30 19.82 -3.49
C VAL A 569 -5.12 19.22 -4.25
N LEU A 570 -4.11 18.63 -3.58
CA LEU A 570 -3.01 17.94 -4.25
C LEU A 570 -3.52 16.80 -5.17
N ASP A 571 -4.44 15.98 -4.68
CA ASP A 571 -5.02 14.87 -5.44
C ASP A 571 -5.90 15.37 -6.61
N ALA A 572 -6.62 16.48 -6.43
CA ALA A 572 -7.38 17.09 -7.51
C ALA A 572 -6.46 17.65 -8.60
N ILE A 573 -5.36 18.31 -8.22
CA ILE A 573 -4.36 18.86 -9.15
C ILE A 573 -3.72 17.73 -9.97
N SER A 574 -3.36 16.60 -9.36
CA SER A 574 -2.72 15.48 -10.06
C SER A 574 -3.64 14.78 -11.07
N LYS A 575 -4.96 14.97 -10.96
CA LYS A 575 -5.99 14.41 -11.84
C LYS A 575 -6.48 15.40 -12.91
N ASN A 576 -5.83 16.55 -13.05
CA ASN A 576 -6.18 17.53 -14.09
C ASN A 576 -6.04 16.91 -15.49
N PRO A 577 -7.13 16.76 -16.26
CA PRO A 577 -7.08 16.13 -17.57
C PRO A 577 -6.51 17.06 -18.66
N ILE A 578 -6.42 18.37 -18.42
CA ILE A 578 -5.97 19.36 -19.41
C ILE A 578 -4.76 20.15 -18.87
N PRO A 579 -3.62 19.50 -18.59
CA PRO A 579 -2.41 20.18 -18.13
C PRO A 579 -1.93 21.25 -19.13
N ILE A 580 -1.08 22.18 -18.66
CA ILE A 580 -0.60 23.37 -19.41
C ILE A 580 -1.69 24.44 -19.61
N VAL A 581 -2.83 24.05 -20.19
CA VAL A 581 -3.99 24.95 -20.38
C VAL A 581 -4.67 25.26 -19.05
N ILE A 582 -4.91 24.23 -18.23
CA ILE A 582 -5.15 24.38 -16.79
C ILE A 582 -3.78 24.21 -16.12
N PRO A 583 -3.14 25.29 -15.65
CA PRO A 583 -1.69 25.35 -15.45
C PRO A 583 -1.26 24.74 -14.10
N CYS A 584 -1.46 23.44 -13.91
CA CYS A 584 -1.05 22.72 -12.70
C CYS A 584 0.48 22.68 -12.50
N HIS A 585 1.28 23.00 -13.52
CA HIS A 585 2.74 23.15 -13.39
C HIS A 585 3.13 24.38 -12.55
N ARG A 586 2.25 25.39 -12.43
CA ARG A 586 2.45 26.59 -11.59
C ARG A 586 2.27 26.35 -10.09
N MET A 587 2.10 25.09 -9.67
CA MET A 587 1.96 24.73 -8.27
C MET A 587 3.31 24.52 -7.59
N SER A 588 3.50 25.10 -6.40
CA SER A 588 4.73 24.98 -5.60
C SER A 588 4.49 24.33 -4.23
N GLY A 589 5.57 23.79 -3.65
CA GLY A 589 5.60 23.35 -2.25
C GLY A 589 5.56 24.55 -1.29
N LYS A 590 5.35 24.27 0.01
CA LYS A 590 5.28 25.32 1.05
C LYS A 590 6.52 26.24 1.10
N ASP A 591 7.67 25.72 0.69
CA ASP A 591 8.95 26.44 0.69
C ASP A 591 9.39 26.85 -0.72
N GLY A 592 8.47 26.89 -1.69
CA GLY A 592 8.77 27.16 -3.10
C GLY A 592 9.41 25.99 -3.86
N THR A 593 9.53 24.82 -3.23
CA THR A 593 10.12 23.62 -3.84
C THR A 593 9.25 23.07 -4.97
N LEU A 594 9.89 22.52 -6.00
CA LEU A 594 9.19 21.82 -7.08
C LEU A 594 8.57 20.52 -6.54
N VAL A 595 7.26 20.41 -6.66
CA VAL A 595 6.48 19.21 -6.31
C VAL A 595 5.99 18.50 -7.57
N GLY A 596 5.63 17.22 -7.43
CA GLY A 596 5.26 16.32 -8.52
C GLY A 596 4.31 16.91 -9.57
N TYR A 597 4.46 16.45 -10.81
CA TYR A 597 3.72 16.90 -11.99
C TYR A 597 3.42 15.71 -12.90
N ALA A 598 2.26 15.71 -13.54
CA ALA A 598 1.82 14.60 -14.39
C ALA A 598 2.80 14.31 -15.55
N GLY A 599 3.37 15.36 -16.14
CA GLY A 599 4.40 15.25 -17.17
C GLY A 599 5.82 15.00 -16.65
N GLY A 600 6.00 14.77 -15.34
CA GLY A 600 7.32 14.65 -14.70
C GLY A 600 7.95 15.98 -14.28
N LEU A 601 8.92 15.93 -13.36
CA LEU A 601 9.54 17.14 -12.81
C LEU A 601 10.37 17.90 -13.84
N GLN A 602 11.04 17.20 -14.77
CA GLN A 602 11.81 17.82 -15.84
C GLN A 602 10.94 18.69 -16.76
N THR A 603 9.79 18.16 -17.19
CA THR A 603 8.81 18.89 -17.99
C THR A 603 8.28 20.12 -17.26
N LYS A 604 8.01 19.99 -15.95
CA LYS A 604 7.57 21.11 -15.13
C LYS A 604 8.63 22.21 -15.05
N GLU A 605 9.89 21.85 -14.87
CA GLU A 605 11.01 22.80 -14.85
C GLU A 605 11.16 23.52 -16.20
N GLN A 606 11.02 22.81 -17.32
CA GLN A 606 11.04 23.40 -18.66
C GLN A 606 9.89 24.40 -18.87
N LEU A 607 8.67 24.04 -18.46
CA LEU A 607 7.50 24.92 -18.54
C LEU A 607 7.67 26.18 -17.69
N LEU A 608 8.15 26.04 -16.44
CA LEU A 608 8.41 27.20 -15.58
C LEU A 608 9.54 28.08 -16.11
N THR A 609 10.59 27.47 -16.68
CA THR A 609 11.69 28.20 -17.32
C THR A 609 11.20 29.00 -18.51
N LEU A 610 10.37 28.40 -19.37
CA LEU A 610 9.72 29.10 -20.48
C LEU A 610 8.93 30.32 -19.98
N GLU A 611 8.17 30.16 -18.88
CA GLU A 611 7.40 31.27 -18.31
C GLU A 611 8.24 32.36 -17.63
N GLN A 612 9.48 32.05 -17.25
CA GLN A 612 10.44 32.97 -16.64
C GLN A 612 11.33 33.68 -17.67
N GLN A 613 11.47 33.13 -18.87
CA GLN A 613 12.19 33.74 -19.99
C GLN A 613 11.33 34.85 -20.60
N THR A 614 11.31 36.03 -19.97
CA THR A 614 10.84 37.28 -20.58
C THR A 614 11.98 38.29 -20.63
#